data_AF-A0A538FLX7-F1
#
_entry.id   AF-A0A538FLX7-F1
#
_cell.length_a   1.000
_cell.length_b   1.000
_cell.length_c   1.000
_cell.angle_alpha   90.00
_cell.angle_beta   90.00
_cell.angle_gamma   90.00
#
_symmetry.space_group_name_H-M   'P 1'
#
loop_
_entity.id
_entity.type
_entity.pdbx_description
1 polymer ?
#
loop_
_entity_poly.entity_id
_entity_poly.type
_entity_poly.pdbx_seq_one_letter_code
_entity_poly.pdbx_strand_id
1 'polypeptide(L)'
;MVKAINAAADAGVVPAIAAGNDFGEFGFGSISSPGDAAKAITAAAVTKGAVIADFSSGGPNGIDLGFKPDVSAPGVNILSSVPKGWDIFSGTSMASPHVAGAAALLLQRHPGWTPAQVKSALALTGRPVWTDARQSHEVAPTREGGGLIDVAAANDPLLFASPSAVSFRFLHRGESRTVPVTLADAGGGSGAWTVTIQTLATAGGVTVSAPAAALVPGALQVHAAAAGGAQEGDTTGFVVLSRGAVSRRIAFWLRVTVPQLGHDRHGTLRRPGIYRGNTARGASRVGCYRYPADPSPLDIPPCLRGPEQVFRFALARTVANFGVVVLSHARGTRVQPRVVRAGDENGLTGYAGLPLNLNPYLPTYDHLSPAVGAVRPDRGAYDVVFDTPSRRAAGKFTFRFWIGDTKPPRVRLVTRRTRAGSLLRLRVTDGGSGVDPASIRATLDGRGVGVRYRHGRATISTRALSRGRHRLVFQVSDYQETKNMENSGRILPNTRRLGARFVIT
;
A
#
# COMPACT_ATOMS: atom_id res chain seq x y z
N MET A 1 2.96 11.15 2.15
CA MET A 1 4.25 11.36 2.83
C MET A 1 5.46 11.21 1.90
N VAL A 2 5.49 10.21 1.00
CA VAL A 2 6.60 9.91 0.05
C VAL A 2 7.38 11.10 -0.52
N LYS A 3 6.70 12.06 -1.16
CA LYS A 3 7.35 13.21 -1.80
C LYS A 3 8.15 14.05 -0.80
N ALA A 4 7.64 14.21 0.43
CA ALA A 4 8.33 14.94 1.49
C ALA A 4 9.56 14.18 1.97
N ILE A 5 9.48 12.86 2.13
CA ILE A 5 10.61 12.00 2.52
C ILE A 5 11.72 12.04 1.47
N ASN A 6 11.37 11.91 0.19
CA ASN A 6 12.34 12.02 -0.89
C ASN A 6 13.00 13.41 -0.93
N ALA A 7 12.22 14.49 -0.74
CA ALA A 7 12.75 15.85 -0.69
C ALA A 7 13.67 16.08 0.54
N ALA A 8 13.37 15.47 1.69
CA ALA A 8 14.23 15.52 2.86
C ALA A 8 15.59 14.84 2.60
N ALA A 9 15.58 13.67 1.93
CA ALA A 9 16.80 13.01 1.48
C ALA A 9 17.61 13.87 0.51
N ASP A 10 16.93 14.55 -0.43
CA ASP A 10 17.59 15.48 -1.36
C ASP A 10 18.20 16.70 -0.66
N ALA A 11 17.64 17.10 0.49
CA ALA A 11 18.18 18.13 1.36
C ALA A 11 19.29 17.62 2.30
N GLY A 12 19.73 16.36 2.18
CA GLY A 12 20.82 15.79 2.98
C GLY A 12 20.39 15.15 4.31
N VAL A 13 19.09 15.07 4.61
CA VAL A 13 18.59 14.35 5.79
C VAL A 13 18.57 12.85 5.51
N VAL A 14 18.93 11.99 6.46
CA VAL A 14 18.80 10.54 6.31
C VAL A 14 17.43 10.06 6.84
N PRO A 15 16.44 9.77 5.97
CA PRO A 15 15.16 9.22 6.40
C PRO A 15 15.25 7.72 6.73
N ALA A 16 15.36 7.38 8.01
CA ALA A 16 15.12 6.03 8.51
C ALA A 16 13.61 5.84 8.76
N ILE A 17 12.98 4.87 8.11
CA ILE A 17 11.52 4.72 8.09
C ILE A 17 11.14 3.28 8.43
N ALA A 18 10.08 3.08 9.22
CA ALA A 18 9.53 1.75 9.49
C ALA A 18 8.92 1.12 8.22
N ALA A 19 9.11 -0.19 8.02
CA ALA A 19 8.48 -0.90 6.89
C ALA A 19 6.94 -1.02 7.02
N GLY A 20 6.41 -1.01 8.24
CA GLY A 20 5.02 -1.32 8.55
C GLY A 20 4.89 -2.66 9.30
N ASN A 21 3.72 -2.91 9.89
CA ASN A 21 3.48 -4.10 10.71
C ASN A 21 2.32 -4.95 10.17
N ASP A 22 2.05 -4.86 8.87
CA ASP A 22 0.81 -5.37 8.26
C ASP A 22 1.06 -6.61 7.39
N PHE A 23 2.22 -7.26 7.49
CA PHE A 23 2.51 -8.46 6.68
C PHE A 23 1.50 -9.57 6.95
N GLY A 24 1.12 -9.75 8.22
CA GLY A 24 0.13 -10.75 8.61
C GLY A 24 -1.24 -10.53 7.99
N GLU A 25 -1.59 -9.28 7.63
CA GLU A 25 -2.89 -8.91 7.09
C GLU A 25 -2.91 -8.77 5.57
N PHE A 26 -1.78 -8.44 4.94
CA PHE A 26 -1.71 -8.08 3.52
C PHE A 26 -0.66 -8.87 2.72
N GLY A 27 0.24 -9.59 3.39
CA GLY A 27 1.34 -10.31 2.77
C GLY A 27 2.36 -9.38 2.10
N PHE A 28 2.93 -9.82 0.98
CA PHE A 28 3.84 -8.99 0.17
C PHE A 28 3.12 -7.79 -0.45
N GLY A 29 3.82 -6.66 -0.61
CA GLY A 29 3.21 -5.38 -1.01
C GLY A 29 2.58 -4.61 0.14
N SER A 30 2.88 -4.99 1.39
CA SER A 30 2.39 -4.36 2.62
C SER A 30 3.26 -3.19 3.08
N ILE A 31 4.35 -2.89 2.38
CA ILE A 31 5.12 -1.67 2.61
C ILE A 31 4.41 -0.52 1.90
N SER A 32 3.83 0.37 2.70
CA SER A 32 3.10 1.55 2.24
C SER A 32 3.82 2.84 2.64
N SER A 33 3.31 4.00 2.22
CA SER A 33 3.94 5.28 2.53
C SER A 33 3.87 5.62 4.02
N PRO A 34 4.97 6.16 4.61
CA PRO A 34 6.19 6.61 3.93
C PRO A 34 7.26 5.54 3.62
N GLY A 35 7.13 4.30 4.10
CA GLY A 35 8.14 3.24 3.93
C GLY A 35 8.40 2.84 2.48
N ASP A 36 7.47 3.12 1.59
CA ASP A 36 7.58 2.91 0.13
C ASP A 36 8.41 4.00 -0.60
N ALA A 37 8.90 5.03 0.09
CA ALA A 37 9.68 6.10 -0.52
C ALA A 37 11.06 5.63 -1.00
N ALA A 38 11.38 5.85 -2.27
CA ALA A 38 12.62 5.38 -2.91
C ALA A 38 13.91 5.81 -2.18
N LYS A 39 13.94 7.05 -1.64
CA LYS A 39 15.11 7.61 -0.94
C LYS A 39 15.10 7.37 0.58
N ALA A 40 14.07 6.70 1.11
CA ALA A 40 14.07 6.21 2.49
C ALA A 40 15.04 5.04 2.68
N ILE A 41 15.53 4.89 3.91
CA ILE A 41 16.09 3.64 4.45
C ILE A 41 14.98 2.97 5.25
N THR A 42 14.26 2.05 4.61
CA THR A 42 13.11 1.37 5.17
C THR A 42 13.55 0.13 5.94
N ALA A 43 13.17 0.06 7.22
CA ALA A 43 13.63 -0.94 8.17
C ALA A 43 12.56 -2.01 8.45
N ALA A 44 12.88 -3.26 8.13
CA ALA A 44 12.18 -4.42 8.64
C ALA A 44 12.59 -4.74 10.09
N ALA A 45 11.69 -5.41 10.82
CA ALA A 45 11.89 -5.79 12.22
C ALA A 45 12.37 -7.23 12.32
N VAL A 46 13.45 -7.44 13.08
CA VAL A 46 13.95 -8.77 13.44
C VAL A 46 14.04 -8.93 14.96
N THR A 47 14.07 -10.18 15.39
CA THR A 47 14.39 -10.56 16.77
C THR A 47 15.89 -10.44 17.04
N LYS A 48 16.29 -10.55 18.32
CA LYS A 48 17.70 -10.64 18.73
C LYS A 48 18.46 -11.78 18.04
N GLY A 49 17.76 -12.86 17.66
CA GLY A 49 18.33 -14.01 16.95
C GLY A 49 18.45 -13.82 15.43
N ALA A 50 18.26 -12.59 14.92
CA ALA A 50 18.18 -12.28 13.50
C ALA A 50 17.08 -13.07 12.77
N VAL A 51 15.96 -13.33 13.44
CA VAL A 51 14.75 -13.93 12.84
C VAL A 51 13.81 -12.83 12.42
N ILE A 52 13.27 -12.88 11.20
CA ILE A 52 12.27 -11.91 10.74
C ILE A 52 11.01 -11.95 11.61
N ALA A 53 10.47 -10.78 11.97
CA ALA A 53 9.20 -10.73 12.69
C ALA A 53 8.03 -11.00 11.74
N ASP A 54 7.07 -11.83 12.16
CA ASP A 54 5.92 -12.22 11.33
C ASP A 54 5.08 -11.02 10.88
N PHE A 55 4.96 -9.99 11.72
CA PHE A 55 4.24 -8.76 11.39
C PHE A 55 4.99 -7.85 10.41
N SER A 56 6.32 -7.97 10.29
CA SER A 56 7.15 -7.00 9.56
C SER A 56 6.77 -6.96 8.08
N SER A 57 6.18 -5.83 7.65
CA SER A 57 5.73 -5.61 6.28
C SER A 57 6.80 -5.95 5.26
N GLY A 58 6.37 -6.50 4.13
CA GLY A 58 7.21 -7.03 3.07
C GLY A 58 6.94 -6.34 1.75
N GLY A 59 8.01 -6.14 0.97
CA GLY A 59 7.94 -5.57 -0.35
C GLY A 59 7.45 -6.54 -1.42
N PRO A 60 7.59 -6.20 -2.71
CA PRO A 60 8.06 -4.90 -3.20
C PRO A 60 7.10 -3.76 -2.79
N ASN A 61 7.41 -2.51 -3.14
CA ASN A 61 6.42 -1.43 -3.07
C ASN A 61 5.14 -1.86 -3.80
N GLY A 62 4.00 -1.84 -3.11
CA GLY A 62 2.71 -2.28 -3.66
C GLY A 62 2.13 -1.39 -4.77
N ILE A 63 2.77 -0.27 -5.12
CA ILE A 63 2.31 0.68 -6.15
C ILE A 63 3.25 0.73 -7.36
N ASP A 64 4.55 0.96 -7.15
CA ASP A 64 5.54 1.12 -8.24
C ASP A 64 6.50 -0.06 -8.40
N LEU A 65 6.34 -1.09 -7.54
CA LEU A 65 7.16 -2.30 -7.51
C LEU A 65 8.64 -2.05 -7.26
N GLY A 66 9.02 -0.89 -6.73
CA GLY A 66 10.36 -0.61 -6.23
C GLY A 66 10.78 -1.57 -5.12
N PHE A 67 12.08 -1.83 -5.03
CA PHE A 67 12.61 -2.76 -4.04
C PHE A 67 12.45 -2.18 -2.63
N LYS A 68 11.83 -2.94 -1.73
CA LYS A 68 11.68 -2.66 -0.30
C LYS A 68 11.56 -3.98 0.48
N PRO A 69 11.87 -4.01 1.79
CA PRO A 69 12.53 -2.96 2.56
C PRO A 69 14.00 -2.79 2.13
N ASP A 70 14.73 -1.84 2.71
CA ASP A 70 16.14 -1.62 2.36
C ASP A 70 17.08 -2.39 3.28
N VAL A 71 16.72 -2.50 4.57
CA VAL A 71 17.51 -3.16 5.61
C VAL A 71 16.58 -3.78 6.66
N SER A 72 17.16 -4.62 7.51
CA SER A 72 16.54 -5.12 8.74
C SER A 72 17.27 -4.58 9.97
N ALA A 73 16.54 -4.39 11.07
CA ALA A 73 17.11 -3.99 12.35
C ALA A 73 16.33 -4.58 13.54
N PRO A 74 16.91 -4.61 14.76
CA PRO A 74 16.22 -5.13 15.94
C PRO A 74 14.91 -4.37 16.20
N GLY A 75 13.79 -5.09 16.17
CA GLY A 75 12.45 -4.51 16.32
C GLY A 75 11.51 -5.35 17.16
N VAL A 76 11.98 -6.43 17.80
CA VAL A 76 11.16 -7.29 18.66
C VAL A 76 11.74 -7.31 20.06
N ASN A 77 10.88 -7.08 21.06
CA ASN A 77 11.21 -7.02 22.48
C ASN A 77 12.33 -6.01 22.79
N ILE A 78 12.18 -4.79 22.27
CA ILE A 78 13.14 -3.71 22.48
C ILE A 78 12.77 -2.94 23.74
N LEU A 79 13.67 -2.97 24.73
CA LEU A 79 13.58 -2.14 25.93
C LEU A 79 13.94 -0.69 25.58
N SER A 80 13.06 0.26 25.91
CA SER A 80 13.33 1.69 25.70
C SER A 80 12.62 2.57 26.74
N SER A 81 12.94 3.86 26.74
CA SER A 81 12.37 4.83 27.66
C SER A 81 10.92 5.16 27.30
N VAL A 82 10.06 5.23 28.32
CA VAL A 82 8.70 5.79 28.24
C VAL A 82 8.59 6.97 29.22
N PRO A 83 7.55 7.83 29.16
CA PRO A 83 7.48 9.05 29.99
C PRO A 83 7.69 8.86 31.50
N LYS A 84 7.54 7.62 32.02
CA LYS A 84 7.81 7.26 33.41
C LYS A 84 8.49 5.89 33.56
N GLY A 85 9.67 5.71 32.96
CA GLY A 85 10.51 4.53 33.18
C GLY A 85 10.93 3.83 31.89
N TRP A 86 10.92 2.50 31.92
CA TRP A 86 11.33 1.64 30.82
C TRP A 86 10.22 0.65 30.49
N ASP A 87 10.02 0.39 29.21
CA ASP A 87 9.06 -0.61 28.74
C ASP A 87 9.61 -1.34 27.50
N ILE A 88 9.02 -2.49 27.20
CA ILE A 88 9.43 -3.37 26.10
C ILE A 88 8.37 -3.35 25.02
N PHE A 89 8.72 -2.88 23.83
CA PHE A 89 7.82 -2.87 22.67
C PHE A 89 8.39 -3.63 21.48
N SER A 90 7.49 -4.03 20.57
CA SER A 90 7.80 -4.68 19.31
C SER A 90 7.13 -3.93 18.16
N GLY A 91 7.85 -3.80 17.05
CA GLY A 91 7.38 -3.16 15.84
C GLY A 91 8.53 -2.73 14.93
N THR A 92 8.25 -2.53 13.64
CA THR A 92 9.18 -1.82 12.75
C THR A 92 9.43 -0.38 13.21
N SER A 93 8.53 0.19 14.01
CA SER A 93 8.72 1.43 14.78
C SER A 93 9.90 1.39 15.75
N MET A 94 10.31 0.20 16.23
CA MET A 94 11.49 0.01 17.08
C MET A 94 12.75 -0.34 16.26
N ALA A 95 12.58 -0.93 15.08
CA ALA A 95 13.67 -1.18 14.13
C ALA A 95 14.19 0.13 13.48
N SER A 96 13.27 1.01 13.08
CA SER A 96 13.59 2.31 12.45
C SER A 96 14.58 3.18 13.26
N PRO A 97 14.44 3.38 14.59
CA PRO A 97 15.40 4.16 15.37
C PRO A 97 16.78 3.50 15.51
N HIS A 98 16.89 2.16 15.41
CA HIS A 98 18.22 1.51 15.32
C HIS A 98 18.94 1.91 14.03
N VAL A 99 18.22 1.95 12.91
CA VAL A 99 18.76 2.42 11.62
C VAL A 99 19.13 3.91 11.70
N ALA A 100 18.31 4.74 12.35
CA ALA A 100 18.63 6.15 12.56
C ALA A 100 19.92 6.34 13.39
N GLY A 101 20.09 5.57 14.47
CA GLY A 101 21.30 5.59 15.29
C GLY A 101 22.54 5.12 14.51
N ALA A 102 22.41 4.05 13.71
CA ALA A 102 23.47 3.59 12.83
C ALA A 102 23.88 4.66 11.80
N ALA A 103 22.90 5.31 11.16
CA ALA A 103 23.15 6.41 10.24
C ALA A 103 23.86 7.59 10.91
N ALA A 104 23.49 7.95 12.14
CA ALA A 104 24.15 9.00 12.90
C ALA A 104 25.62 8.68 13.19
N LEU A 105 25.93 7.43 13.59
CA LEU A 105 27.30 6.99 13.81
C LEU A 105 28.13 7.03 12.51
N LEU A 106 27.56 6.57 11.40
CA LEU A 106 28.21 6.62 10.09
C LEU A 106 28.47 8.06 9.64
N LEU A 107 27.52 8.97 9.82
CA LEU A 107 27.71 10.39 9.50
C LEU A 107 28.73 11.07 10.42
N GLN A 108 28.84 10.65 11.69
CA GLN A 108 29.90 11.14 12.57
C GLN A 108 31.29 10.72 12.08
N ARG A 109 31.44 9.48 11.60
CA ARG A 109 32.70 8.96 11.06
C ARG A 109 33.00 9.43 9.64
N HIS A 110 31.95 9.66 8.85
CA HIS A 110 32.03 10.06 7.46
C HIS A 110 31.11 11.28 7.18
N PRO A 111 31.49 12.48 7.64
CA PRO A 111 30.63 13.67 7.54
C PRO A 111 30.24 14.07 6.11
N GLY A 112 31.02 13.63 5.11
CA GLY A 112 30.75 13.89 3.69
C GLY A 112 29.83 12.88 3.00
N TRP A 113 29.38 11.83 3.69
CA TRP A 113 28.48 10.85 3.06
C TRP A 113 27.08 11.42 2.85
N THR A 114 26.56 11.19 1.65
CA THR A 114 25.16 11.49 1.30
C THR A 114 24.20 10.47 1.91
N PRO A 115 22.90 10.78 2.03
CA PRO A 115 21.90 9.80 2.45
C PRO A 115 21.87 8.52 1.60
N ALA A 116 22.15 8.63 0.30
CA ALA A 116 22.24 7.48 -0.59
C ALA A 116 23.47 6.60 -0.30
N GLN A 117 24.61 7.19 0.07
CA GLN A 117 25.80 6.46 0.47
C GLN A 117 25.62 5.77 1.82
N VAL A 118 25.00 6.43 2.81
CA VAL A 118 24.63 5.81 4.10
C VAL A 118 23.70 4.61 3.88
N LYS A 119 22.66 4.79 3.04
CA LYS A 119 21.75 3.71 2.64
C LYS A 119 22.49 2.55 1.98
N SER A 120 23.38 2.86 1.03
CA SER A 120 24.18 1.85 0.35
C SER A 120 25.08 1.10 1.32
N ALA A 121 25.80 1.79 2.20
CA ALA A 121 26.68 1.14 3.17
C ALA A 121 25.92 0.12 4.02
N LEU A 122 24.80 0.55 4.63
CA LEU A 122 23.99 -0.31 5.48
C LEU A 122 23.36 -1.50 4.74
N ALA A 123 22.91 -1.30 3.49
CA ALA A 123 22.28 -2.36 2.70
C ALA A 123 23.30 -3.39 2.18
N LEU A 124 24.48 -2.94 1.72
CA LEU A 124 25.46 -3.84 1.11
C LEU A 124 26.20 -4.72 2.13
N THR A 125 26.25 -4.30 3.39
CA THR A 125 27.00 -4.96 4.46
C THR A 125 26.10 -5.72 5.43
N GLY A 126 24.80 -5.78 5.17
CA GLY A 126 23.84 -6.48 6.03
C GLY A 126 24.18 -7.97 6.18
N ARG A 127 23.87 -8.51 7.36
CA ARG A 127 24.00 -9.94 7.68
C ARG A 127 22.69 -10.68 7.35
N PRO A 128 22.75 -11.98 7.02
CA PRO A 128 21.55 -12.75 6.72
C PRO A 128 20.51 -12.68 7.84
N VAL A 129 19.24 -12.55 7.46
CA VAL A 129 18.08 -12.71 8.35
C VAL A 129 17.43 -14.05 8.05
N TRP A 130 16.91 -14.69 9.10
CA TRP A 130 16.46 -16.08 9.04
C TRP A 130 14.96 -16.23 9.25
N THR A 131 14.40 -17.31 8.70
CA THR A 131 13.00 -17.69 8.86
C THR A 131 12.67 -18.16 10.28
N ASP A 132 13.66 -18.67 11.00
CA ASP A 132 13.49 -19.25 12.34
C ASP A 132 14.78 -19.19 13.15
N ALA A 133 14.67 -19.47 14.45
CA ALA A 133 15.79 -19.42 15.39
C ALA A 133 16.87 -20.48 15.17
N ARG A 134 16.61 -21.53 14.37
CA ARG A 134 17.60 -22.54 13.96
C ARG A 134 18.37 -22.10 12.71
N GLN A 135 18.01 -20.95 12.13
CA GLN A 135 18.64 -20.40 10.94
C GLN A 135 18.55 -21.34 9.73
N SER A 136 17.37 -21.96 9.54
CA SER A 136 17.20 -22.97 8.49
C SER A 136 17.30 -22.41 7.07
N HIS A 137 16.70 -21.23 6.83
CA HIS A 137 16.68 -20.57 5.53
C HIS A 137 16.83 -19.06 5.71
N GLU A 138 17.64 -18.44 4.85
CA GLU A 138 17.69 -16.97 4.72
C GLU A 138 16.35 -16.50 4.13
N VAL A 139 15.81 -15.41 4.66
CA VAL A 139 14.50 -14.89 4.27
C VAL A 139 14.61 -14.24 2.89
N ALA A 140 13.52 -14.25 2.11
CA ALA A 140 13.49 -13.53 0.84
C ALA A 140 13.92 -12.05 1.01
N PRO A 141 14.75 -11.48 0.12
CA PRO A 141 15.20 -10.10 0.19
C PRO A 141 14.07 -9.05 0.19
N THR A 142 12.88 -9.39 -0.31
CA THR A 142 11.67 -8.56 -0.17
C THR A 142 11.10 -8.51 1.26
N ARG A 143 11.65 -9.25 2.21
CA ARG A 143 11.36 -9.14 3.65
C ARG A 143 12.53 -8.58 4.43
N GLU A 144 13.76 -8.97 4.10
CA GLU A 144 14.94 -8.58 4.90
C GLU A 144 15.71 -7.36 4.36
N GLY A 145 15.48 -6.97 3.10
CA GLY A 145 16.26 -5.96 2.41
C GLY A 145 17.68 -6.45 2.07
N GLY A 146 18.68 -5.64 2.38
CA GLY A 146 20.10 -6.04 2.37
C GLY A 146 20.53 -6.90 3.57
N GLY A 147 19.59 -7.22 4.48
CA GLY A 147 19.83 -7.98 5.70
C GLY A 147 19.88 -7.11 6.97
N LEU A 148 20.24 -7.74 8.09
CA LEU A 148 20.39 -7.10 9.39
C LEU A 148 21.60 -6.15 9.39
N ILE A 149 21.37 -4.88 9.68
CA ILE A 149 22.43 -3.86 9.69
C ILE A 149 23.63 -4.27 10.56
N ASP A 150 24.83 -4.03 10.01
CA ASP A 150 26.10 -4.19 10.70
C ASP A 150 26.87 -2.87 10.61
N VAL A 151 26.87 -2.12 11.71
CA VAL A 151 27.45 -0.76 11.75
C VAL A 151 28.97 -0.79 11.55
N ALA A 152 29.64 -1.83 12.06
CA ALA A 152 31.09 -1.94 11.93
C ALA A 152 31.47 -2.21 10.46
N ALA A 153 30.77 -3.13 9.81
CA ALA A 153 30.99 -3.39 8.39
C ALA A 153 30.56 -2.21 7.51
N ALA A 154 29.46 -1.52 7.87
CA ALA A 154 28.97 -0.35 7.13
C ALA A 154 29.86 0.89 7.29
N ASN A 155 30.70 0.97 8.32
CA ASN A 155 31.71 2.01 8.47
C ASN A 155 32.85 1.87 7.46
N ASP A 156 33.13 0.64 7.00
CA ASP A 156 34.10 0.40 5.93
C ASP A 156 33.49 -0.48 4.82
N PRO A 157 32.55 0.08 4.03
CA PRO A 157 31.83 -0.69 3.04
C PRO A 157 32.69 -0.97 1.81
N LEU A 158 33.86 -0.34 1.66
CA LEU A 158 34.76 -0.36 0.50
C LEU A 158 34.15 0.15 -0.81
N LEU A 159 32.87 -0.12 -1.09
CA LEU A 159 32.17 0.39 -2.26
C LEU A 159 30.75 0.83 -1.91
N PHE A 160 30.23 1.77 -2.69
CA PHE A 160 28.81 2.10 -2.77
C PHE A 160 28.21 1.55 -4.06
N ALA A 161 26.91 1.24 -4.02
CA ALA A 161 26.11 0.83 -5.17
C ALA A 161 24.89 1.76 -5.33
N SER A 162 24.63 2.20 -6.55
CA SER A 162 23.46 2.99 -6.91
C SER A 162 22.80 2.42 -8.16
N PRO A 163 21.58 1.83 -8.07
CA PRO A 163 20.82 1.64 -6.84
C PRO A 163 21.46 0.61 -5.88
N SER A 164 21.15 0.69 -4.58
CA SER A 164 21.65 -0.25 -3.55
C SER A 164 20.90 -1.58 -3.50
N ALA A 165 19.81 -1.71 -4.28
CA ALA A 165 19.05 -2.92 -4.52
C ALA A 165 18.38 -2.81 -5.91
N VAL A 166 18.15 -3.95 -6.56
CA VAL A 166 17.61 -4.02 -7.93
C VAL A 166 16.20 -4.57 -7.91
N SER A 167 15.21 -3.78 -8.34
CA SER A 167 13.91 -4.32 -8.73
C SER A 167 13.81 -4.34 -10.24
N PHE A 168 13.70 -5.53 -10.82
CA PHE A 168 13.31 -5.67 -12.23
C PHE A 168 11.81 -5.53 -12.43
N ARG A 169 11.03 -5.35 -11.35
CA ARG A 169 9.57 -5.26 -11.38
C ARG A 169 8.95 -6.52 -12.01
N PHE A 170 7.83 -6.34 -12.70
CA PHE A 170 7.23 -7.37 -13.52
C PHE A 170 8.02 -7.56 -14.82
N LEU A 171 8.21 -8.82 -15.19
CA LEU A 171 8.61 -9.27 -16.51
C LEU A 171 7.52 -10.16 -17.10
N HIS A 172 7.18 -9.94 -18.36
CA HIS A 172 6.32 -10.84 -19.11
C HIS A 172 7.14 -11.97 -19.75
N ARG A 173 6.46 -13.04 -20.18
CA ARG A 173 7.11 -14.15 -20.89
C ARG A 173 7.81 -13.65 -22.15
N GLY A 174 9.08 -14.05 -22.32
CA GLY A 174 9.93 -13.60 -23.42
C GLY A 174 10.56 -12.21 -23.22
N GLU A 175 10.28 -11.53 -22.11
CA GLU A 175 10.89 -10.24 -21.79
C GLU A 175 12.23 -10.44 -21.07
N SER A 176 13.16 -9.52 -21.33
CA SER A 176 14.35 -9.33 -20.52
C SER A 176 14.54 -7.87 -20.15
N ARG A 177 15.30 -7.62 -19.08
CA ARG A 177 15.60 -6.29 -18.58
C ARG A 177 17.00 -6.26 -18.01
N THR A 178 17.72 -5.19 -18.32
CA THR A 178 19.02 -4.89 -17.72
C THR A 178 18.88 -3.66 -16.84
N VAL A 179 19.39 -3.74 -15.62
CA VAL A 179 19.48 -2.62 -14.69
C VAL A 179 20.95 -2.31 -14.45
N PRO A 180 21.43 -1.11 -14.83
CA PRO A 180 22.78 -0.68 -14.49
C PRO A 180 22.87 -0.34 -13.00
N VAL A 181 23.90 -0.84 -12.34
CA VAL A 181 24.31 -0.44 -10.99
C VAL A 181 25.63 0.32 -11.11
N THR A 182 25.61 1.58 -10.68
CA THR A 182 26.85 2.38 -10.55
C THR A 182 27.56 1.96 -9.28
N LEU A 183 28.83 1.59 -9.40
CA LEU A 183 29.71 1.28 -8.28
C LEU A 183 30.69 2.44 -8.08
N ALA A 184 30.78 2.93 -6.85
CA ALA A 184 31.73 3.98 -6.48
C ALA A 184 32.64 3.48 -5.36
N ASP A 185 33.90 3.96 -5.35
CA ASP A 185 34.81 3.69 -4.25
C ASP A 185 34.32 4.41 -2.98
N ALA A 186 34.21 3.67 -1.89
CA ALA A 186 33.87 4.20 -0.56
C ALA A 186 35.12 4.42 0.33
N GLY A 187 36.30 4.20 -0.23
CA GLY A 187 37.59 4.20 0.45
C GLY A 187 38.22 2.82 0.35
N GLY A 188 39.31 2.71 -0.42
CA GLY A 188 40.09 1.47 -0.52
C GLY A 188 39.42 0.35 -1.33
N GLY A 189 38.22 0.55 -1.88
CA GLY A 189 37.50 -0.42 -2.71
C GLY A 189 37.82 -0.39 -4.19
N SER A 190 38.63 0.57 -4.65
CA SER A 190 39.00 0.69 -6.06
C SER A 190 39.64 -0.60 -6.61
N GLY A 191 39.33 -0.94 -7.86
CA GLY A 191 39.87 -2.10 -8.58
C GLY A 191 38.81 -3.14 -8.96
N ALA A 192 39.27 -4.33 -9.31
CA ALA A 192 38.42 -5.42 -9.77
C ALA A 192 37.79 -6.18 -8.58
N TRP A 193 36.51 -6.49 -8.72
CA TRP A 193 35.73 -7.34 -7.82
C TRP A 193 35.17 -8.52 -8.60
N THR A 194 35.19 -9.70 -8.02
CA THR A 194 34.50 -10.88 -8.56
C THR A 194 33.02 -10.74 -8.31
N VAL A 195 32.19 -11.13 -9.27
CA VAL A 195 30.73 -11.01 -9.17
C VAL A 195 30.09 -12.37 -9.37
N THR A 196 29.20 -12.75 -8.46
CA THR A 196 28.37 -13.96 -8.55
C THR A 196 26.89 -13.64 -8.30
N ILE A 197 26.01 -14.52 -8.77
CA ILE A 197 24.57 -14.45 -8.48
C ILE A 197 24.24 -15.52 -7.44
N GLN A 198 23.78 -15.09 -6.27
CA GLN A 198 23.23 -15.98 -5.24
C GLN A 198 21.71 -15.88 -5.30
N THR A 199 21.03 -16.95 -5.72
CA THR A 199 19.57 -16.96 -5.81
C THR A 199 18.96 -17.70 -4.62
N LEU A 200 17.98 -17.08 -3.96
CA LEU A 200 17.27 -17.65 -2.81
C LEU A 200 15.94 -18.28 -3.21
N ALA A 201 15.27 -17.72 -4.22
CA ALA A 201 14.08 -18.29 -4.83
C ALA A 201 14.04 -17.97 -6.32
N THR A 202 13.58 -18.90 -7.16
CA THR A 202 13.53 -18.74 -8.62
C THR A 202 12.24 -19.27 -9.18
N ALA A 203 11.50 -18.44 -9.91
CA ALA A 203 10.41 -18.90 -10.76
C ALA A 203 10.95 -19.69 -11.97
N GLY A 204 10.26 -20.77 -12.34
CA GLY A 204 10.69 -21.64 -13.45
C GLY A 204 10.84 -20.86 -14.76
N GLY A 205 11.97 -21.05 -15.46
CA GLY A 205 12.26 -20.37 -16.72
C GLY A 205 12.75 -18.92 -16.60
N VAL A 206 13.23 -18.51 -15.42
CA VAL A 206 13.87 -17.21 -15.19
C VAL A 206 15.38 -17.37 -15.04
N THR A 207 16.14 -16.46 -15.64
CA THR A 207 17.58 -16.31 -15.39
C THR A 207 17.89 -14.90 -14.87
N VAL A 208 18.85 -14.81 -13.95
CA VAL A 208 19.47 -13.55 -13.51
C VAL A 208 20.97 -13.72 -13.67
N SER A 209 21.62 -12.75 -14.29
CA SER A 209 23.05 -12.77 -14.60
C SER A 209 23.69 -11.40 -14.46
N ALA A 210 25.00 -11.40 -14.27
CA ALA A 210 25.84 -10.20 -14.30
C ALA A 210 27.22 -10.59 -14.85
N PRO A 211 28.02 -9.65 -15.38
CA PRO A 211 29.43 -9.87 -15.69
C PRO A 211 30.15 -10.49 -14.49
N ALA A 212 31.03 -11.48 -14.73
CA ALA A 212 31.74 -12.20 -13.67
C ALA A 212 32.75 -11.34 -12.88
N ALA A 213 33.05 -10.14 -13.38
CA ALA A 213 33.86 -9.15 -12.69
C ALA A 213 33.30 -7.74 -12.91
N ALA A 214 33.52 -6.86 -11.94
CA ALA A 214 33.19 -5.45 -12.00
C ALA A 214 34.37 -4.59 -11.56
N LEU A 215 34.54 -3.43 -12.18
CA LEU A 215 35.48 -2.41 -11.73
C LEU A 215 34.79 -1.45 -10.77
N VAL A 216 35.51 -1.04 -9.73
CA VAL A 216 35.13 0.04 -8.82
C VAL A 216 36.18 1.16 -8.96
N PRO A 217 35.79 2.41 -9.26
CA PRO A 217 34.47 2.83 -9.72
C PRO A 217 34.14 2.25 -11.11
N GLY A 218 32.86 2.08 -11.41
CA GLY A 218 32.41 1.52 -12.68
C GLY A 218 30.90 1.28 -12.73
N ALA A 219 30.45 0.58 -13.76
CA ALA A 219 29.06 0.18 -13.92
C ALA A 219 28.96 -1.34 -14.02
N LEU A 220 28.08 -1.94 -13.22
CA LEU A 220 27.72 -3.34 -13.25
C LEU A 220 26.34 -3.51 -13.90
N GLN A 221 26.27 -4.28 -14.99
CA GLN A 221 25.01 -4.57 -15.66
C GLN A 221 24.39 -5.83 -15.07
N VAL A 222 23.26 -5.70 -14.37
CA VAL A 222 22.51 -6.85 -13.87
C VAL A 222 21.36 -7.12 -14.82
N HIS A 223 21.32 -8.31 -15.40
CA HIS A 223 20.36 -8.72 -16.41
C HIS A 223 19.42 -9.79 -15.84
N ALA A 224 18.14 -9.68 -16.15
CA ALA A 224 17.15 -10.72 -15.91
C ALA A 224 16.36 -11.02 -17.17
N ALA A 225 16.04 -12.30 -17.41
CA ALA A 225 15.21 -12.73 -18.53
C ALA A 225 14.19 -13.78 -18.09
N ALA A 226 12.98 -13.66 -18.63
CA ALA A 226 11.92 -14.66 -18.51
C ALA A 226 11.76 -15.36 -19.87
N ALA A 227 11.94 -16.67 -19.92
CA ALA A 227 11.72 -17.45 -21.12
C ALA A 227 10.25 -17.37 -21.60
N GLY A 228 9.99 -17.74 -22.86
CA GLY A 228 8.63 -17.78 -23.40
C GLY A 228 7.69 -18.73 -22.64
N GLY A 229 8.25 -19.77 -22.00
CA GLY A 229 7.53 -20.71 -21.13
C GLY A 229 7.64 -20.41 -19.64
N ALA A 230 8.11 -19.23 -19.23
CA ALA A 230 8.34 -18.93 -17.83
C ALA A 230 7.05 -19.06 -16.98
N GLN A 231 7.22 -19.65 -15.80
CA GLN A 231 6.16 -19.80 -14.82
C GLN A 231 5.98 -18.50 -14.04
N GLU A 232 4.73 -18.23 -13.66
CA GLU A 232 4.43 -17.07 -12.82
C GLU A 232 5.03 -17.27 -11.41
N GLY A 233 5.73 -16.28 -10.90
CA GLY A 233 6.41 -16.39 -9.61
C GLY A 233 7.46 -15.33 -9.39
N ASP A 234 7.92 -15.22 -8.15
CA ASP A 234 9.01 -14.31 -7.78
C ASP A 234 10.36 -15.00 -7.98
N THR A 235 11.35 -14.23 -8.40
CA THR A 235 12.77 -14.60 -8.37
C THR A 235 13.53 -13.57 -7.56
N THR A 236 14.27 -14.01 -6.54
CA THR A 236 14.91 -13.16 -5.53
C THR A 236 16.28 -13.67 -5.13
N GLY A 237 17.17 -12.77 -4.75
CA GLY A 237 18.52 -13.13 -4.30
C GLY A 237 19.43 -11.92 -4.19
N PHE A 238 20.73 -12.17 -4.35
CA PHE A 238 21.77 -11.16 -4.28
C PHE A 238 22.74 -11.24 -5.46
N VAL A 239 23.13 -10.08 -5.98
CA VAL A 239 24.37 -9.93 -6.73
C VAL A 239 25.50 -9.74 -5.72
N VAL A 240 26.42 -10.69 -5.65
CA VAL A 240 27.49 -10.71 -4.64
C VAL A 240 28.79 -10.25 -5.28
N LEU A 241 29.35 -9.15 -4.77
CA LEU A 241 30.68 -8.67 -5.12
C LEU A 241 31.67 -9.11 -4.06
N SER A 242 32.73 -9.81 -4.45
CA SER A 242 33.78 -10.27 -3.54
C SER A 242 35.17 -9.79 -3.94
N ARG A 243 36.00 -9.49 -2.93
CA ARG A 243 37.42 -9.16 -3.08
C ARG A 243 38.17 -9.64 -1.84
N GLY A 244 38.96 -10.72 -1.99
CA GLY A 244 39.54 -11.43 -0.87
C GLY A 244 38.45 -12.00 0.05
N ALA A 245 38.58 -11.76 1.36
CA ALA A 245 37.58 -12.18 2.36
C ALA A 245 36.34 -11.26 2.42
N VAL A 246 36.36 -10.12 1.74
CA VAL A 246 35.28 -9.13 1.81
C VAL A 246 34.22 -9.44 0.77
N SER A 247 32.95 -9.42 1.20
CA SER A 247 31.77 -9.60 0.36
C SER A 247 30.77 -8.47 0.57
N ARG A 248 30.16 -8.01 -0.52
CA ARG A 248 29.08 -7.01 -0.56
C ARG A 248 27.94 -7.55 -1.40
N ARG A 249 26.71 -7.40 -0.94
CA ARG A 249 25.54 -8.00 -1.59
C ARG A 249 24.55 -6.93 -2.02
N ILE A 250 24.13 -6.96 -3.28
CA ILE A 250 23.06 -6.11 -3.81
C ILE A 250 21.82 -6.99 -3.97
N ALA A 251 20.81 -6.77 -3.14
CA ALA A 251 19.57 -7.52 -3.22
C ALA A 251 18.89 -7.30 -4.58
N PHE A 252 18.25 -8.34 -5.12
CA PHE A 252 17.41 -8.22 -6.30
C PHE A 252 16.06 -8.93 -6.13
N TRP A 253 15.05 -8.41 -6.83
CA TRP A 253 13.73 -9.02 -6.96
C TRP A 253 13.15 -8.78 -8.35
N LEU A 254 12.42 -9.77 -8.85
CA LEU A 254 11.55 -9.67 -10.01
C LEU A 254 10.37 -10.62 -9.86
N ARG A 255 9.30 -10.37 -10.62
CA ARG A 255 8.20 -11.31 -10.75
C ARG A 255 7.86 -11.55 -12.21
N VAL A 256 7.73 -12.81 -12.60
CA VAL A 256 7.09 -13.16 -13.87
C VAL A 256 5.58 -13.03 -13.69
N THR A 257 4.94 -12.25 -14.56
CA THR A 257 3.47 -12.06 -14.58
C THR A 257 2.89 -12.43 -15.93
N VAL A 258 1.75 -13.12 -15.93
CA VAL A 258 1.03 -13.50 -17.15
C VAL A 258 -0.38 -12.88 -17.12
N PRO A 259 -0.49 -11.54 -17.23
CA PRO A 259 -1.75 -10.84 -17.01
C PRO A 259 -2.83 -11.31 -18.00
N GLN A 260 -3.99 -11.65 -17.47
CA GLN A 260 -5.15 -12.09 -18.24
C GLN A 260 -6.17 -10.98 -18.44
N LEU A 261 -6.22 -10.01 -17.53
CA LEU A 261 -7.22 -8.95 -17.52
C LEU A 261 -7.17 -8.07 -18.79
N GLY A 262 -5.99 -7.90 -19.39
CA GLY A 262 -5.82 -7.16 -20.64
C GLY A 262 -6.58 -7.75 -21.84
N HIS A 263 -6.94 -9.04 -21.79
CA HIS A 263 -7.70 -9.72 -22.84
C HIS A 263 -9.22 -9.59 -22.68
N ASP A 264 -9.68 -9.01 -21.57
CA ASP A 264 -11.09 -8.88 -21.28
C ASP A 264 -11.75 -7.71 -21.99
N ARG A 265 -13.02 -7.91 -22.38
CA ARG A 265 -13.83 -6.81 -22.92
C ARG A 265 -14.15 -5.83 -21.80
N HIS A 266 -13.78 -4.57 -21.98
CA HIS A 266 -14.01 -3.54 -20.98
C HIS A 266 -15.06 -2.51 -21.40
N GLY A 267 -15.92 -2.11 -20.46
CA GLY A 267 -16.69 -0.87 -20.58
C GLY A 267 -15.78 0.36 -20.48
N THR A 268 -16.24 1.52 -20.92
CA THR A 268 -15.50 2.80 -20.76
C THR A 268 -16.20 3.69 -19.74
N LEU A 269 -15.48 4.13 -18.70
CA LEU A 269 -15.98 5.16 -17.77
C LEU A 269 -15.52 6.54 -18.26
N ARG A 270 -16.39 7.21 -19.02
CA ARG A 270 -16.07 8.52 -19.62
C ARG A 270 -16.18 9.69 -18.65
N ARG A 271 -17.05 9.59 -17.63
CA ARG A 271 -17.34 10.67 -16.69
C ARG A 271 -17.83 10.14 -15.34
N PRO A 272 -17.68 10.88 -14.24
CA PRO A 272 -18.33 10.56 -12.99
C PRO A 272 -19.84 10.36 -13.16
N GLY A 273 -20.42 9.40 -12.43
CA GLY A 273 -21.83 9.06 -12.56
C GLY A 273 -22.19 7.67 -12.05
N ILE A 274 -23.44 7.29 -12.25
CA ILE A 274 -23.97 5.97 -11.90
C ILE A 274 -23.99 5.10 -13.15
N TYR A 275 -23.46 3.90 -13.01
CA TYR A 275 -23.32 2.89 -14.05
C TYR A 275 -24.01 1.58 -13.63
N ARG A 276 -24.26 0.72 -14.61
CA ARG A 276 -24.84 -0.61 -14.42
C ARG A 276 -23.86 -1.65 -14.92
N GLY A 277 -23.78 -2.76 -14.21
CA GLY A 277 -23.00 -3.92 -14.60
C GLY A 277 -23.80 -5.22 -14.46
N ASN A 278 -23.26 -6.29 -15.04
CA ASN A 278 -23.75 -7.64 -14.88
C ASN A 278 -22.58 -8.62 -15.03
N THR A 279 -22.03 -9.08 -13.91
CA THR A 279 -20.91 -10.04 -13.92
C THR A 279 -21.31 -11.37 -14.54
N ALA A 280 -22.60 -11.73 -14.59
CA ALA A 280 -23.02 -12.97 -15.27
C ALA A 280 -22.73 -13.00 -16.78
N ARG A 281 -22.38 -11.84 -17.39
CA ARG A 281 -21.93 -11.70 -18.78
C ARG A 281 -20.41 -11.57 -18.92
N GLY A 282 -19.69 -11.57 -17.79
CA GLY A 282 -18.25 -11.45 -17.70
C GLY A 282 -17.51 -12.71 -18.14
N ALA A 283 -16.21 -12.55 -18.40
CA ALA A 283 -15.29 -13.68 -18.53
C ALA A 283 -14.95 -14.23 -17.14
N SER A 284 -14.10 -15.26 -17.05
CA SER A 284 -13.54 -15.79 -15.79
C SER A 284 -12.08 -16.10 -16.05
N ARG A 285 -11.28 -15.07 -16.32
CA ARG A 285 -9.87 -15.20 -16.73
C ARG A 285 -8.92 -14.86 -15.60
N VAL A 286 -9.27 -13.86 -14.79
CA VAL A 286 -8.47 -13.47 -13.63
C VAL A 286 -8.75 -14.44 -12.49
N GLY A 287 -7.69 -15.10 -12.02
CA GLY A 287 -7.79 -15.98 -10.86
C GLY A 287 -7.53 -15.24 -9.55
N CYS A 288 -6.48 -14.43 -9.50
CA CYS A 288 -6.02 -13.75 -8.30
C CYS A 288 -5.50 -12.34 -8.62
N TYR A 289 -5.69 -11.43 -7.68
CA TYR A 289 -5.16 -10.08 -7.71
C TYR A 289 -3.96 -9.99 -6.78
N ARG A 290 -2.97 -9.17 -7.12
CA ARG A 290 -1.76 -9.01 -6.29
C ARG A 290 -1.40 -7.56 -5.97
N TYR A 291 -0.60 -7.47 -4.89
CA TYR A 291 0.02 -6.32 -4.24
C TYR A 291 -0.95 -5.24 -3.74
N PRO A 292 -1.43 -5.36 -2.49
CA PRO A 292 -1.06 -6.39 -1.49
C PRO A 292 -1.47 -7.81 -1.92
N ALA A 293 -0.61 -8.79 -1.61
CA ALA A 293 -0.69 -10.14 -2.15
C ALA A 293 -1.74 -11.03 -1.46
N ASP A 294 -2.01 -10.82 -0.17
CA ASP A 294 -2.94 -11.67 0.58
C ASP A 294 -3.68 -10.90 1.68
N PRO A 295 -4.81 -10.25 1.36
CA PRO A 295 -5.70 -9.61 2.31
C PRO A 295 -6.75 -10.57 2.91
N SER A 296 -6.54 -11.90 2.82
CA SER A 296 -7.53 -12.88 3.30
C SER A 296 -7.87 -12.81 4.79
N PRO A 297 -6.97 -12.42 5.71
CA PRO A 297 -7.31 -12.24 7.13
C PRO A 297 -8.34 -11.13 7.39
N LEU A 298 -8.55 -10.24 6.41
CA LEU A 298 -9.55 -9.17 6.45
C LEU A 298 -10.84 -9.53 5.68
N ASP A 299 -11.10 -10.83 5.48
CA ASP A 299 -12.23 -11.37 4.71
C ASP A 299 -12.25 -10.93 3.23
N ILE A 300 -11.08 -10.58 2.68
CA ILE A 300 -10.93 -10.20 1.27
C ILE A 300 -10.15 -11.29 0.54
N PRO A 301 -10.83 -12.13 -0.26
CA PRO A 301 -10.12 -13.16 -0.99
C PRO A 301 -9.18 -12.50 -2.03
N PRO A 302 -7.88 -12.88 -2.05
CA PRO A 302 -6.98 -12.47 -3.13
C PRO A 302 -7.41 -13.09 -4.46
N CYS A 303 -8.02 -14.29 -4.39
CA CYS A 303 -8.45 -15.04 -5.55
C CYS A 303 -9.98 -15.11 -5.66
N LEU A 304 -10.50 -14.64 -6.78
CA LEU A 304 -11.92 -14.71 -7.13
C LEU A 304 -12.03 -15.57 -8.39
N ARG A 305 -12.77 -16.67 -8.31
CA ARG A 305 -12.90 -17.65 -9.40
C ARG A 305 -14.24 -17.55 -10.14
N GLY A 306 -14.95 -16.46 -9.91
CA GLY A 306 -16.20 -16.18 -10.59
C GLY A 306 -15.95 -15.34 -11.85
N PRO A 307 -17.04 -14.93 -12.50
CA PRO A 307 -16.92 -14.03 -13.62
C PRO A 307 -16.59 -12.59 -13.23
N GLU A 308 -15.62 -11.98 -13.91
CA GLU A 308 -15.24 -10.58 -13.81
C GLU A 308 -15.86 -9.71 -14.91
N GLN A 309 -16.17 -8.46 -14.56
CA GLN A 309 -16.54 -7.41 -15.51
C GLN A 309 -15.64 -6.19 -15.34
N VAL A 310 -15.00 -5.80 -16.43
CA VAL A 310 -13.99 -4.74 -16.44
C VAL A 310 -14.56 -3.41 -16.95
N PHE A 311 -14.20 -2.32 -16.30
CA PHE A 311 -14.47 -0.97 -16.76
C PHE A 311 -13.18 -0.14 -16.73
N ARG A 312 -12.79 0.38 -17.90
CA ARG A 312 -11.55 1.14 -18.08
C ARG A 312 -11.81 2.64 -18.14
N PHE A 313 -10.86 3.40 -17.60
CA PHE A 313 -10.75 4.84 -17.82
C PHE A 313 -9.29 5.28 -17.79
N ALA A 314 -9.03 6.52 -18.22
CA ALA A 314 -7.70 7.10 -18.20
C ALA A 314 -7.73 8.47 -17.51
N LEU A 315 -6.68 8.73 -16.72
CA LEU A 315 -6.42 10.03 -16.13
C LEU A 315 -5.41 10.78 -16.99
N ALA A 316 -5.83 11.92 -17.56
CA ALA A 316 -4.93 12.80 -18.31
C ALA A 316 -3.92 13.54 -17.41
N ARG A 317 -4.24 13.69 -16.12
CA ARG A 317 -3.43 14.36 -15.09
C ARG A 317 -3.65 13.71 -13.73
N THR A 318 -2.70 13.90 -12.82
CA THR A 318 -2.88 13.55 -11.41
C THR A 318 -4.10 14.25 -10.83
N VAL A 319 -4.89 13.50 -10.07
CA VAL A 319 -6.09 13.99 -9.34
C VAL A 319 -5.93 13.71 -7.85
N ALA A 320 -6.80 14.29 -7.01
CA ALA A 320 -6.77 14.02 -5.57
C ALA A 320 -7.05 12.54 -5.26
N ASN A 321 -8.04 11.97 -5.93
CA ASN A 321 -8.47 10.58 -5.84
C ASN A 321 -9.37 10.23 -7.03
N PHE A 322 -9.68 8.96 -7.17
CA PHE A 322 -10.86 8.47 -7.87
C PHE A 322 -11.34 7.20 -7.16
N GLY A 323 -12.52 6.73 -7.53
CA GLY A 323 -12.92 5.39 -7.13
C GLY A 323 -14.31 5.02 -7.63
N VAL A 324 -14.74 3.84 -7.20
CA VAL A 324 -16.11 3.38 -7.36
C VAL A 324 -16.68 2.92 -6.04
N VAL A 325 -18.01 2.96 -5.94
CA VAL A 325 -18.76 2.33 -4.86
C VAL A 325 -19.91 1.51 -5.43
N VAL A 326 -20.02 0.25 -5.00
CA VAL A 326 -21.17 -0.60 -5.34
C VAL A 326 -22.39 -0.08 -4.57
N LEU A 327 -23.45 0.29 -5.30
CA LEU A 327 -24.67 0.86 -4.72
C LEU A 327 -25.75 -0.19 -4.47
N SER A 328 -25.85 -1.18 -5.35
CA SER A 328 -26.82 -2.27 -5.25
C SER A 328 -26.42 -3.45 -6.12
N HIS A 329 -26.94 -4.62 -5.79
CA HIS A 329 -26.81 -5.84 -6.59
C HIS A 329 -28.09 -6.67 -6.51
N ALA A 330 -28.30 -7.54 -7.50
CA ALA A 330 -29.42 -8.49 -7.50
C ALA A 330 -29.31 -9.47 -6.33
N ARG A 331 -30.43 -10.09 -5.96
CA ARG A 331 -30.47 -11.13 -4.92
C ARG A 331 -29.57 -12.30 -5.33
N GLY A 332 -28.74 -12.77 -4.39
CA GLY A 332 -27.77 -13.85 -4.62
C GLY A 332 -26.46 -13.41 -5.27
N THR A 333 -26.38 -12.18 -5.80
CA THR A 333 -25.14 -11.64 -6.36
C THR A 333 -24.19 -11.20 -5.24
N ARG A 334 -22.90 -11.54 -5.37
CA ARG A 334 -21.82 -11.09 -4.47
C ARG A 334 -20.68 -10.51 -5.30
N VAL A 335 -20.82 -9.24 -5.67
CA VAL A 335 -19.81 -8.51 -6.42
C VAL A 335 -18.80 -7.86 -5.48
N GLN A 336 -17.51 -8.03 -5.80
CA GLN A 336 -16.42 -7.38 -5.11
C GLN A 336 -15.64 -6.52 -6.12
N PRO A 337 -15.51 -5.21 -5.89
CA PRO A 337 -14.72 -4.36 -6.75
C PRO A 337 -13.22 -4.43 -6.40
N ARG A 338 -12.36 -4.18 -7.40
CA ARG A 338 -10.92 -3.97 -7.31
C ARG A 338 -10.50 -2.86 -8.27
N VAL A 339 -9.39 -2.18 -7.98
CA VAL A 339 -8.80 -1.20 -8.90
C VAL A 339 -7.35 -1.57 -9.20
N VAL A 340 -7.08 -1.80 -10.48
CA VAL A 340 -5.75 -2.12 -10.99
C VAL A 340 -5.30 -1.13 -12.06
N ARG A 341 -4.00 -1.15 -12.37
CA ARG A 341 -3.39 -0.33 -13.41
C ARG A 341 -3.30 -1.12 -14.73
N ALA A 342 -3.67 -0.44 -15.82
CA ALA A 342 -3.37 -0.85 -17.20
C ALA A 342 -3.71 -2.31 -17.60
N GLY A 343 -4.79 -2.89 -17.07
CA GLY A 343 -5.23 -4.24 -17.43
C GLY A 343 -4.35 -5.36 -16.89
N ASP A 344 -3.63 -5.12 -15.80
CA ASP A 344 -2.83 -6.13 -15.11
C ASP A 344 -3.40 -6.39 -13.72
N GLU A 345 -3.96 -7.57 -13.49
CA GLU A 345 -4.49 -7.99 -12.19
C GLU A 345 -3.46 -8.02 -11.06
N ASN A 346 -2.17 -8.00 -11.37
CA ASN A 346 -1.08 -7.93 -10.40
C ASN A 346 -0.76 -6.50 -9.96
N GLY A 347 -1.32 -5.49 -10.64
CA GLY A 347 -1.04 -4.07 -10.43
C GLY A 347 -2.13 -3.35 -9.66
N LEU A 348 -2.56 -3.86 -8.50
CA LEU A 348 -3.51 -3.14 -7.64
C LEU A 348 -2.98 -1.75 -7.28
N THR A 349 -3.90 -0.82 -7.00
CA THR A 349 -3.56 0.56 -6.63
C THR A 349 -3.21 0.71 -5.13
N GLY A 350 -2.51 -0.29 -4.59
CA GLY A 350 -2.26 -0.47 -3.16
C GLY A 350 -3.55 -0.76 -2.39
N TYR A 351 -3.54 -0.53 -1.08
CA TYR A 351 -4.67 -0.82 -0.18
C TYR A 351 -5.97 -0.16 -0.63
N ALA A 352 -5.89 1.07 -1.17
CA ALA A 352 -7.07 1.81 -1.64
C ALA A 352 -7.86 1.07 -2.73
N GLY A 353 -7.18 0.23 -3.51
CA GLY A 353 -7.77 -0.62 -4.55
C GLY A 353 -8.56 -1.81 -4.00
N LEU A 354 -8.51 -2.08 -2.70
CA LEU A 354 -9.25 -3.12 -2.00
C LEU A 354 -10.53 -2.58 -1.34
N PRO A 355 -11.58 -3.41 -1.18
CA PRO A 355 -12.85 -3.04 -0.58
C PRO A 355 -12.77 -2.92 0.96
N LEU A 356 -11.84 -2.10 1.46
CA LEU A 356 -11.61 -1.81 2.87
C LEU A 356 -11.86 -0.36 3.20
N ASN A 357 -12.25 -0.08 4.44
CA ASN A 357 -12.12 1.26 4.99
C ASN A 357 -10.71 1.45 5.59
N LEU A 358 -9.92 2.33 4.98
CA LEU A 358 -8.52 2.56 5.30
C LEU A 358 -8.31 3.85 6.11
N ASN A 359 -9.39 4.41 6.65
CA ASN A 359 -9.32 5.61 7.46
C ASN A 359 -9.17 5.23 8.94
N PRO A 360 -7.95 5.34 9.51
CA PRO A 360 -7.69 4.93 10.90
C PRO A 360 -8.38 5.82 11.92
N TYR A 361 -8.93 6.97 11.49
CA TYR A 361 -9.68 7.88 12.34
C TYR A 361 -11.17 7.53 12.41
N LEU A 362 -11.62 6.50 11.69
CA LEU A 362 -12.98 5.98 11.76
C LEU A 362 -13.04 4.71 12.62
N PRO A 363 -14.13 4.49 13.39
CA PRO A 363 -14.31 3.26 14.17
C PRO A 363 -14.45 1.99 13.32
N THR A 364 -14.64 2.15 12.01
CA THR A 364 -14.81 1.07 11.03
C THR A 364 -13.53 0.84 10.23
N TYR A 365 -12.37 1.28 10.72
CA TYR A 365 -11.07 0.97 10.09
C TYR A 365 -10.92 -0.55 9.90
N ASP A 366 -10.37 -0.96 8.76
CA ASP A 366 -10.25 -2.35 8.26
C ASP A 366 -11.55 -3.13 8.08
N HIS A 367 -12.70 -2.51 8.32
CA HIS A 367 -13.98 -3.11 7.95
C HIS A 367 -14.19 -3.05 6.44
N LEU A 368 -14.89 -4.04 5.91
CA LEU A 368 -15.29 -4.07 4.51
C LEU A 368 -16.06 -2.80 4.12
N SER A 369 -15.65 -2.21 3.01
CA SER A 369 -16.28 -1.05 2.38
C SER A 369 -16.68 -1.41 0.95
N PRO A 370 -17.89 -1.05 0.49
CA PRO A 370 -18.28 -1.25 -0.91
C PRO A 370 -17.51 -0.35 -1.89
N ALA A 371 -16.65 0.53 -1.37
CA ALA A 371 -15.85 1.46 -2.14
C ALA A 371 -14.43 0.95 -2.37
N VAL A 372 -13.86 1.27 -3.53
CA VAL A 372 -12.44 1.07 -3.90
C VAL A 372 -11.97 2.27 -4.70
N GLY A 373 -10.67 2.50 -4.78
CA GLY A 373 -10.15 3.65 -5.50
C GLY A 373 -8.64 3.77 -5.44
N ALA A 374 -8.15 4.97 -5.73
CA ALA A 374 -6.76 5.33 -5.53
C ALA A 374 -6.66 6.76 -5.00
N VAL A 375 -5.64 7.01 -4.19
CA VAL A 375 -5.33 8.33 -3.62
C VAL A 375 -4.09 8.88 -4.30
N ARG A 376 -4.18 10.13 -4.78
CA ARG A 376 -3.14 10.79 -5.60
C ARG A 376 -2.57 9.91 -6.73
N PRO A 377 -3.41 9.25 -7.54
CA PRO A 377 -2.95 8.41 -8.62
C PRO A 377 -2.22 9.22 -9.70
N ASP A 378 -1.23 8.61 -10.33
CA ASP A 378 -0.54 9.18 -11.49
C ASP A 378 -1.47 9.28 -12.70
N ARG A 379 -1.01 9.99 -13.73
CA ARG A 379 -1.64 9.88 -15.05
C ARG A 379 -1.50 8.45 -15.58
N GLY A 380 -2.49 7.97 -16.31
CA GLY A 380 -2.46 6.62 -16.89
C GLY A 380 -3.83 5.96 -16.97
N ALA A 381 -3.84 4.74 -17.51
CA ALA A 381 -5.03 3.91 -17.60
C ALA A 381 -5.23 3.07 -16.33
N TYR A 382 -6.47 2.98 -15.90
CA TYR A 382 -6.90 2.21 -14.75
C TYR A 382 -8.13 1.37 -15.11
N ASP A 383 -8.23 0.21 -14.48
CA ASP A 383 -9.34 -0.72 -14.64
C ASP A 383 -10.01 -0.92 -13.29
N VAL A 384 -11.32 -0.69 -13.28
CA VAL A 384 -12.19 -1.11 -12.20
C VAL A 384 -12.72 -2.49 -12.55
N VAL A 385 -12.34 -3.49 -11.76
CA VAL A 385 -12.73 -4.87 -11.97
C VAL A 385 -13.79 -5.23 -10.95
N PHE A 386 -14.96 -5.64 -11.43
CA PHE A 386 -16.04 -6.16 -10.59
C PHE A 386 -16.08 -7.66 -10.76
N ASP A 387 -15.73 -8.38 -9.70
CA ASP A 387 -15.53 -9.82 -9.75
C ASP A 387 -16.40 -10.51 -8.68
N THR A 388 -16.52 -11.84 -8.76
CA THR A 388 -17.38 -12.63 -7.89
C THR A 388 -16.66 -13.88 -7.41
N PRO A 389 -17.02 -14.42 -6.23
CA PRO A 389 -16.38 -15.65 -5.73
C PRO A 389 -16.66 -16.88 -6.61
N SER A 390 -17.77 -16.87 -7.36
CA SER A 390 -18.16 -17.96 -8.25
C SER A 390 -19.22 -17.53 -9.27
N ARG A 391 -19.40 -18.31 -10.33
CA ARG A 391 -20.44 -18.09 -11.35
C ARG A 391 -21.87 -18.04 -10.79
N ARG A 392 -22.16 -18.78 -9.71
CA ARG A 392 -23.47 -18.74 -9.03
C ARG A 392 -23.73 -17.42 -8.31
N ALA A 393 -22.68 -16.73 -7.91
CA ALA A 393 -22.75 -15.42 -7.26
C ALA A 393 -22.70 -14.25 -8.27
N ALA A 394 -22.69 -14.53 -9.57
CA ALA A 394 -22.68 -13.53 -10.62
C ALA A 394 -24.07 -12.91 -10.83
N GLY A 395 -24.13 -11.66 -11.28
CA GLY A 395 -25.41 -11.03 -11.60
C GLY A 395 -25.33 -9.51 -11.75
N LYS A 396 -26.51 -8.89 -11.82
CA LYS A 396 -26.67 -7.46 -12.09
C LYS A 396 -26.29 -6.63 -10.86
N PHE A 397 -25.65 -5.50 -11.09
CA PHE A 397 -25.30 -4.54 -10.04
C PHE A 397 -25.31 -3.10 -10.58
N THR A 398 -25.32 -2.14 -9.66
CA THR A 398 -25.12 -0.72 -9.96
C THR A 398 -23.99 -0.17 -9.11
N PHE A 399 -23.24 0.76 -9.68
CA PHE A 399 -22.14 1.40 -8.98
C PHE A 399 -22.06 2.87 -9.35
N ARG A 400 -21.44 3.65 -8.48
CA ARG A 400 -21.09 5.05 -8.75
C ARG A 400 -19.59 5.12 -8.99
N PHE A 401 -19.19 5.93 -9.96
CA PHE A 401 -17.81 6.28 -10.26
C PHE A 401 -17.59 7.77 -10.00
N TRP A 402 -16.48 8.13 -9.34
CA TRP A 402 -16.07 9.51 -9.10
C TRP A 402 -14.61 9.75 -9.47
N ILE A 403 -14.29 11.02 -9.75
CA ILE A 403 -12.92 11.51 -9.95
C ILE A 403 -12.80 12.83 -9.18
N GLY A 404 -11.77 12.95 -8.35
CA GLY A 404 -11.38 14.18 -7.67
C GLY A 404 -12.37 14.65 -6.62
N ASP A 405 -12.93 13.73 -5.82
CA ASP A 405 -13.88 14.10 -4.78
C ASP A 405 -13.16 14.61 -3.54
N THR A 406 -13.40 15.87 -3.18
CA THR A 406 -12.78 16.54 -2.03
C THR A 406 -13.79 17.38 -1.26
N LYS A 407 -15.09 17.19 -1.50
CA LYS A 407 -16.15 18.04 -0.97
C LYS A 407 -17.10 17.18 -0.14
N PRO A 408 -17.40 17.59 1.10
CA PRO A 408 -18.27 16.80 1.94
C PRO A 408 -19.73 16.85 1.44
N PRO A 409 -20.58 15.89 1.88
CA PRO A 409 -22.00 15.93 1.59
C PRO A 409 -22.67 17.25 2.01
N ARG A 410 -23.61 17.72 1.18
CA ARG A 410 -24.48 18.85 1.53
C ARG A 410 -25.63 18.36 2.39
N VAL A 411 -25.80 18.97 3.57
CA VAL A 411 -26.86 18.65 4.52
C VAL A 411 -27.76 19.87 4.74
N ARG A 412 -29.08 19.68 4.63
CA ARG A 412 -30.09 20.70 4.93
C ARG A 412 -31.21 20.13 5.78
N LEU A 413 -31.46 20.75 6.94
CA LEU A 413 -32.66 20.49 7.72
C LEU A 413 -33.90 21.00 6.98
N VAL A 414 -34.83 20.11 6.67
CA VAL A 414 -36.08 20.45 5.97
C VAL A 414 -37.17 20.81 6.98
N THR A 415 -37.24 20.06 8.09
CA THR A 415 -38.26 20.27 9.13
C THR A 415 -37.71 21.19 10.22
N ARG A 416 -38.18 22.45 10.28
CA ARG A 416 -37.80 23.41 11.34
C ARG A 416 -38.83 23.53 12.48
N ARG A 417 -40.07 23.13 12.22
CA ARG A 417 -41.15 22.99 13.21
C ARG A 417 -41.90 21.70 12.95
N THR A 418 -42.24 20.94 14.00
CA THR A 418 -42.96 19.66 13.90
C THR A 418 -43.67 19.34 15.21
N ARG A 419 -44.58 18.35 15.22
CA ARG A 419 -45.24 17.87 16.46
C ARG A 419 -44.43 16.76 17.11
N ALA A 420 -44.62 16.57 18.42
CA ALA A 420 -44.07 15.42 19.13
C ALA A 420 -44.52 14.11 18.45
N GLY A 421 -43.61 13.13 18.36
CA GLY A 421 -43.88 11.86 17.67
C GLY A 421 -43.79 11.91 16.14
N SER A 422 -43.63 13.09 15.54
CA SER A 422 -43.38 13.22 14.09
C SER A 422 -41.91 12.98 13.73
N LEU A 423 -41.58 13.02 12.44
CA LEU A 423 -40.20 12.84 11.96
C LEU A 423 -39.54 14.17 11.62
N LEU A 424 -38.34 14.39 12.17
CA LEU A 424 -37.42 15.41 11.70
C LEU A 424 -36.82 14.93 10.37
N ARG A 425 -36.89 15.77 9.32
CA ARG A 425 -36.40 15.39 7.98
C ARG A 425 -35.23 16.26 7.55
N LEU A 426 -34.18 15.63 7.06
CA LEU A 426 -33.04 16.27 6.41
C LEU A 426 -32.91 15.81 4.96
N ARG A 427 -32.45 16.73 4.11
CA ARG A 427 -31.96 16.40 2.77
C ARG A 427 -30.43 16.30 2.85
N VAL A 428 -29.89 15.17 2.42
CA VAL A 428 -28.45 14.90 2.37
C VAL A 428 -28.11 14.52 0.93
N THR A 429 -27.24 15.29 0.29
CA THR A 429 -26.88 15.06 -1.12
C THR A 429 -25.39 15.14 -1.28
N ASP A 430 -24.83 14.23 -2.06
CA ASP A 430 -23.44 14.29 -2.45
C ASP A 430 -23.27 14.09 -3.96
N GLY A 431 -22.44 14.97 -4.55
CA GLY A 431 -22.15 15.02 -5.99
C GLY A 431 -20.86 14.30 -6.38
N GLY A 432 -20.07 13.87 -5.40
CA GLY A 432 -18.86 13.09 -5.58
C GLY A 432 -19.12 11.59 -5.39
N SER A 433 -18.38 10.97 -4.49
CA SER A 433 -18.36 9.54 -4.18
C SER A 433 -19.67 9.00 -3.61
N GLY A 434 -20.59 9.86 -3.19
CA GLY A 434 -21.88 9.52 -2.61
C GLY A 434 -21.84 9.42 -1.10
N VAL A 435 -23.00 9.65 -0.47
CA VAL A 435 -23.15 9.57 0.99
C VAL A 435 -22.91 8.15 1.45
N ASP A 436 -22.01 7.96 2.41
CA ASP A 436 -21.85 6.71 3.14
C ASP A 436 -22.88 6.65 4.28
N PRO A 437 -23.89 5.77 4.23
CA PRO A 437 -24.88 5.66 5.29
C PRO A 437 -24.28 5.21 6.63
N ALA A 438 -23.19 4.43 6.61
CA ALA A 438 -22.55 3.91 7.82
C ALA A 438 -21.88 5.02 8.65
N SER A 439 -21.53 6.13 8.02
CA SER A 439 -20.98 7.32 8.68
C SER A 439 -21.99 8.20 9.42
N ILE A 440 -23.30 8.00 9.19
CA ILE A 440 -24.33 8.92 9.71
C ILE A 440 -24.43 8.82 11.23
N ARG A 441 -24.26 9.96 11.90
CA ARG A 441 -24.45 10.11 13.35
C ARG A 441 -25.31 11.33 13.63
N ALA A 442 -26.18 11.26 14.64
CA ALA A 442 -26.98 12.41 15.05
C ALA A 442 -27.16 12.45 16.57
N THR A 443 -27.22 13.66 17.12
CA THR A 443 -27.65 13.90 18.50
C THR A 443 -28.77 14.93 18.56
N LEU A 444 -29.70 14.71 19.48
CA LEU A 444 -30.76 15.65 19.86
C LEU A 444 -30.51 16.07 21.30
N ASP A 445 -30.28 17.37 21.52
CA ASP A 445 -29.90 17.94 22.82
C ASP A 445 -28.73 17.22 23.50
N GLY A 446 -27.76 16.78 22.69
CA GLY A 446 -26.58 16.05 23.15
C GLY A 446 -26.77 14.53 23.28
N ARG A 447 -27.99 14.01 23.19
CA ARG A 447 -28.26 12.55 23.26
C ARG A 447 -28.22 11.91 21.87
N GLY A 448 -27.49 10.81 21.74
CA GLY A 448 -27.40 10.05 20.48
C GLY A 448 -28.76 9.50 20.04
N VAL A 449 -29.06 9.59 18.75
CA VAL A 449 -30.32 9.10 18.17
C VAL A 449 -30.11 8.35 16.87
N GLY A 450 -30.97 7.35 16.63
CA GLY A 450 -31.00 6.60 15.37
C GLY A 450 -31.48 7.46 14.20
N VAL A 451 -30.85 7.27 13.04
CA VAL A 451 -31.21 7.94 11.79
C VAL A 451 -31.59 6.90 10.76
N ARG A 452 -32.73 7.05 10.09
CA ARG A 452 -33.05 6.27 8.89
C ARG A 452 -32.67 7.08 7.66
N TYR A 453 -31.82 6.54 6.80
CA TYR A 453 -31.38 7.19 5.57
C TYR A 453 -31.82 6.41 4.34
N ARG A 454 -32.46 7.09 3.39
CA ARG A 454 -32.84 6.51 2.10
C ARG A 454 -32.94 7.59 1.02
N HIS A 455 -32.30 7.36 -0.12
CA HIS A 455 -32.41 8.19 -1.33
C HIS A 455 -32.20 9.70 -1.05
N GLY A 456 -31.13 10.04 -0.33
CA GLY A 456 -30.79 11.44 -0.01
C GLY A 456 -31.68 12.10 1.05
N ARG A 457 -32.49 11.30 1.77
CA ARG A 457 -33.34 11.77 2.87
C ARG A 457 -32.97 11.06 4.15
N ALA A 458 -32.68 11.82 5.19
CA ALA A 458 -32.48 11.30 6.54
C ALA A 458 -33.68 11.67 7.42
N THR A 459 -34.16 10.72 8.22
CA THR A 459 -35.26 10.93 9.16
C THR A 459 -34.88 10.52 10.56
N ILE A 460 -35.31 11.33 11.54
CA ILE A 460 -35.04 11.13 12.97
C ILE A 460 -36.36 11.20 13.72
N SER A 461 -36.60 10.24 14.61
CA SER A 461 -37.80 10.22 15.46
C SER A 461 -37.73 11.33 16.51
N THR A 462 -38.83 12.06 16.69
CA THR A 462 -38.97 13.09 17.75
C THR A 462 -39.85 12.63 18.90
N ARG A 463 -40.21 11.33 18.97
CA ARG A 463 -41.14 10.80 19.98
C ARG A 463 -40.70 11.06 21.43
N ALA A 464 -39.40 11.10 21.67
CA ALA A 464 -38.82 11.31 23.01
C ALA A 464 -38.65 12.79 23.39
N LEU A 465 -39.11 13.73 22.56
CA LEU A 465 -38.94 15.16 22.80
C LEU A 465 -40.24 15.80 23.32
N SER A 466 -40.11 16.67 24.32
CA SER A 466 -41.19 17.53 24.80
C SER A 466 -41.42 18.70 23.86
N ARG A 467 -42.51 19.46 24.08
CA ARG A 467 -42.75 20.73 23.37
C ARG A 467 -41.67 21.74 23.75
N GLY A 468 -41.05 22.39 22.76
CA GLY A 468 -39.95 23.32 23.02
C GLY A 468 -38.97 23.47 21.86
N ARG A 469 -37.89 24.22 22.11
CA ARG A 469 -36.76 24.39 21.19
C ARG A 469 -35.73 23.30 21.48
N HIS A 470 -35.30 22.60 20.43
CA HIS A 470 -34.31 21.53 20.51
C HIS A 470 -33.14 21.79 19.57
N ARG A 471 -31.98 21.23 19.90
CA ARG A 471 -30.76 21.29 19.11
C ARG A 471 -30.49 19.95 18.45
N LEU A 472 -30.30 19.99 17.14
CA LEU A 472 -29.77 18.88 16.35
C LEU A 472 -28.28 19.10 16.08
N VAL A 473 -27.49 18.06 16.30
CA VAL A 473 -26.17 17.91 15.66
C VAL A 473 -26.25 16.70 14.74
N PHE A 474 -25.89 16.87 13.48
CA PHE A 474 -25.92 15.82 12.46
C PHE A 474 -24.55 15.74 11.77
N GLN A 475 -23.99 14.55 11.67
CA GLN A 475 -22.72 14.27 11.01
C GLN A 475 -22.91 13.20 9.94
N VAL A 476 -22.28 13.39 8.79
CA VAL A 476 -22.28 12.44 7.68
C VAL A 476 -21.05 12.63 6.81
N SER A 477 -20.53 11.53 6.29
CA SER A 477 -19.40 11.47 5.36
C SER A 477 -19.83 10.90 4.01
N ASP A 478 -19.00 11.11 3.00
CA ASP A 478 -19.08 10.40 1.73
C ASP A 478 -18.19 9.14 1.73
N TYR A 479 -18.26 8.34 0.66
CA TYR A 479 -17.47 7.10 0.55
C TYR A 479 -15.97 7.34 0.35
N GLN A 480 -15.56 8.49 -0.21
CA GLN A 480 -14.14 8.84 -0.33
C GLN A 480 -13.48 9.00 1.05
N GLU A 481 -14.23 9.34 2.10
CA GLU A 481 -13.74 9.33 3.49
C GLU A 481 -13.16 7.97 3.90
N THR A 482 -13.71 6.85 3.40
CA THR A 482 -13.19 5.50 3.70
C THR A 482 -11.85 5.19 3.06
N LYS A 483 -11.37 6.05 2.16
CA LYS A 483 -10.08 5.92 1.47
C LYS A 483 -9.08 6.97 1.91
N ASN A 484 -9.44 7.80 2.88
CA ASN A 484 -8.53 8.77 3.48
C ASN A 484 -7.58 8.05 4.45
N MET A 485 -6.40 7.70 3.95
CA MET A 485 -5.27 7.20 4.74
C MET A 485 -4.22 8.31 4.96
N GLU A 486 -3.15 8.03 5.70
CA GLU A 486 -2.04 8.96 5.99
C GLU A 486 -1.33 9.51 4.74
N ASN A 487 -1.59 8.90 3.58
CA ASN A 487 -1.07 9.32 2.28
C ASN A 487 -1.92 10.40 1.59
N SER A 488 -3.11 10.67 2.10
CA SER A 488 -3.89 11.85 1.73
C SER A 488 -3.17 13.10 2.25
N GLY A 489 -2.73 14.00 1.37
CA GLY A 489 -1.86 15.12 1.75
C GLY A 489 -2.47 16.10 2.76
N ARG A 490 -3.80 16.13 2.82
CA ARG A 490 -4.62 16.75 3.87
C ARG A 490 -5.80 15.81 4.02
N ILE A 491 -6.21 15.46 5.24
CA ILE A 491 -7.48 14.75 5.48
C ILE A 491 -8.53 15.51 4.70
N LEU A 492 -9.04 14.89 3.62
CA LEU A 492 -9.99 15.56 2.74
C LEU A 492 -11.24 15.80 3.58
N PRO A 493 -11.78 17.02 3.63
CA PRO A 493 -12.93 17.32 4.47
C PRO A 493 -14.19 16.69 3.84
N ASN A 494 -14.29 15.37 3.87
CA ASN A 494 -15.37 14.58 3.29
C ASN A 494 -16.48 14.30 4.33
N THR A 495 -16.28 14.79 5.55
CA THR A 495 -17.26 14.75 6.64
C THR A 495 -17.92 16.12 6.83
N ARG A 496 -19.25 16.16 6.76
CA ARG A 496 -20.08 17.34 7.08
C ARG A 496 -20.65 17.22 8.49
N ARG A 497 -20.47 18.26 9.30
CA ARG A 497 -21.21 18.47 10.55
C ARG A 497 -22.20 19.64 10.40
N LEU A 498 -23.47 19.42 10.74
CA LEU A 498 -24.52 20.42 10.78
C LEU A 498 -25.00 20.58 12.23
N GLY A 499 -24.93 21.81 12.75
CA GLY A 499 -25.69 22.22 13.94
C GLY A 499 -26.95 22.96 13.51
N ALA A 500 -28.12 22.58 14.01
CA ALA A 500 -29.39 23.25 13.70
C ALA A 500 -30.31 23.30 14.92
N ARG A 501 -31.25 24.24 14.92
CA ARG A 501 -32.33 24.32 15.91
C ARG A 501 -33.68 24.06 15.24
N PHE A 502 -34.59 23.43 15.96
CA PHE A 502 -35.97 23.19 15.52
C PHE A 502 -36.93 23.26 16.72
N VAL A 503 -38.23 23.33 16.43
CA VAL A 503 -39.27 23.46 17.46
C VAL A 503 -40.21 22.26 17.40
N ILE A 504 -40.48 21.67 18.57
CA ILE A 504 -41.61 20.78 18.80
C ILE A 504 -42.79 21.62 19.27
N THR A 505 -43.89 21.59 18.52
CA THR A 505 -45.16 22.27 18.83
C THR A 505 -46.18 21.32 19.40
#